data_AF-A0A8C1WT30-F1
#
_entry.id   AF-A0A8C1WT30-F1
#
_cell.length_a   1.000
_cell.length_b   1.000
_cell.length_c   1.000
_cell.angle_alpha   90.00
_cell.angle_beta   90.00
_cell.angle_gamma   90.00
#
_symmetry.space_group_name_H-M   'P 1'
#
loop_
_entity.id
_entity.type
_entity.pdbx_description
1 polymer ?
#
loop_
_entity_poly.entity_id
_entity_poly.type
_entity_poly.pdbx_seq_one_letter_code
_entity_poly.pdbx_strand_id
1 'polypeptide(L)'
;YWIFEGNHFLRETSLTGLIVGLFLLYVLHTCWVMFGIVYTKPCEKPKSDSCISPYLAGKPRLQLSIYTALRPNADGGHSLIHREEEFDVNTRFERLVNVSLPKKTRKNGTLYAMVFLHQAGVSPWQDPHQVHLVTQLTTYMLPKPPEISLITGQDEPQQKQSSDSELDRPVSHWRSRLTVNVVSENFQFDREALPGDVHRYMRVYQSGKKMIYLPLLFVDDQKDIFLCTLGFTEKDADEIKGIFVDTNLYFLALTFFVAAFHLLFDFLAFKNDISFWKHKKSMVGMSSKAVLWRCFSTIVIFLYLLDEQTSLLVLLPAGIGSLIEVWKVKKAFKIHVVWRGLTPAFLFGKFDESEKRTEEYDTLQAMKYLSYLLYPLCVGGAVYSLVFVKYKSWYSWIINSLVNGVYAFGFLFMLPQLFVNYKLKSVAHLPWKAFMYKAFNTFIDDVFAFIITMPTSHRLACFRDDLVFLVYLYQRWLYPVDKTRVNEYGVSYDEKPKGKSHKD
;
A
#
# COMPACT_ATOMS: atom_id res chain seq x y z
N TYR A 1 -18.54 4.79 50.29
CA TYR A 1 -18.36 5.79 49.22
C TYR A 1 -17.22 5.42 48.25
N TRP A 2 -17.10 4.15 47.86
CA TRP A 2 -16.06 3.64 46.93
C TRP A 2 -16.65 2.89 45.73
N ILE A 3 -17.95 3.05 45.46
CA ILE A 3 -18.68 2.28 44.43
C ILE A 3 -19.15 3.15 43.25
N PHE A 4 -19.08 4.48 43.32
CA PHE A 4 -19.62 5.35 42.28
C PHE A 4 -18.60 6.00 41.31
N GLU A 5 -17.29 5.84 41.51
CA GLU A 5 -16.26 6.38 40.60
C GLU A 5 -15.74 5.38 39.55
N GLY A 6 -16.14 4.10 39.61
CA GLY A 6 -15.74 3.08 38.62
C GLY A 6 -16.46 3.15 37.27
N ASN A 7 -17.67 3.73 37.24
CA ASN A 7 -18.55 3.64 36.05
C ASN A 7 -18.25 4.66 34.94
N HIS A 8 -17.47 5.70 35.19
CA HIS A 8 -17.12 6.68 34.15
C HIS A 8 -15.81 6.33 33.42
N PHE A 9 -14.94 5.50 34.01
CA PHE A 9 -13.69 5.04 33.39
C PHE A 9 -13.89 3.79 32.50
N LEU A 10 -14.88 2.95 32.83
CA LEU A 10 -15.21 1.73 32.07
C LEU A 10 -15.99 2.00 30.77
N ARG A 11 -16.68 3.14 30.64
CA ARG A 11 -17.58 3.37 29.50
C ARG A 11 -16.87 3.79 28.20
N GLU A 12 -15.74 4.49 28.27
CA GLU A 12 -14.91 4.82 27.08
C GLU A 12 -13.81 3.77 26.79
N THR A 13 -13.47 2.92 27.75
CA THR A 13 -12.52 1.82 27.57
C THR A 13 -13.18 0.57 26.97
N SER A 14 -14.47 0.32 27.25
CA SER A 14 -15.22 -0.84 26.75
C SER A 14 -15.28 -0.90 25.22
N LEU A 15 -15.60 0.20 24.53
CA LEU A 15 -15.85 0.17 23.08
C LEU A 15 -14.56 0.06 22.27
N THR A 16 -13.49 0.72 22.71
CA THR A 16 -12.17 0.56 22.08
C THR A 16 -11.53 -0.77 22.42
N GLY A 17 -11.66 -1.24 23.67
CA GLY A 17 -11.21 -2.58 24.03
C GLY A 17 -11.92 -3.66 23.20
N LEU A 18 -13.22 -3.48 22.94
CA LEU A 18 -14.02 -4.37 22.10
C LEU A 18 -13.58 -4.31 20.62
N ILE A 19 -13.33 -3.12 20.06
CA ILE A 19 -12.80 -2.97 18.69
C ILE A 19 -11.41 -3.61 18.56
N VAL A 20 -10.51 -3.35 19.50
CA VAL A 20 -9.17 -3.94 19.50
C VAL A 20 -9.26 -5.46 19.69
N GLY A 21 -10.16 -5.96 20.54
CA GLY A 21 -10.40 -7.39 20.73
C GLY A 21 -10.93 -8.07 19.47
N LEU A 22 -11.92 -7.46 18.79
CA LEU A 22 -12.43 -7.92 17.49
C LEU A 22 -11.34 -7.91 16.42
N PHE A 23 -10.51 -6.86 16.39
CA PHE A 23 -9.38 -6.76 15.48
C PHE A 23 -8.36 -7.89 15.70
N LEU A 24 -7.97 -8.16 16.95
CA LEU A 24 -7.06 -9.25 17.28
C LEU A 24 -7.66 -10.62 16.93
N LEU A 25 -8.95 -10.83 17.16
CA LEU A 25 -9.65 -12.06 16.73
C LEU A 25 -9.64 -12.20 15.22
N TYR A 26 -9.87 -11.12 14.47
CA TYR A 26 -9.79 -11.13 13.02
C TYR A 26 -8.38 -11.47 12.53
N VAL A 27 -7.34 -10.86 13.10
CA VAL A 27 -5.94 -11.17 12.75
C VAL A 27 -5.62 -12.64 13.04
N LEU A 28 -6.01 -13.16 14.21
CA LEU A 28 -5.80 -14.56 14.57
C LEU A 28 -6.55 -15.52 13.62
N HIS A 29 -7.80 -15.20 13.28
CA HIS A 29 -8.58 -15.97 12.31
C HIS A 29 -7.92 -15.96 10.93
N THR A 30 -7.46 -14.81 10.45
CA THR A 30 -6.80 -14.71 9.15
C THR A 30 -5.44 -15.44 9.14
N CYS A 31 -4.67 -15.37 10.24
CA CYS A 31 -3.47 -16.19 10.42
C CYS A 31 -3.79 -17.69 10.42
N TRP A 32 -4.89 -18.12 11.05
CA TRP A 32 -5.35 -19.52 11.03
C TRP A 32 -5.76 -19.97 9.63
N VAL A 33 -6.51 -19.15 8.90
CA VAL A 33 -6.90 -19.42 7.51
C VAL A 33 -5.66 -19.50 6.61
N MET A 34 -4.72 -18.55 6.73
CA MET A 34 -3.44 -18.59 6.02
C MET A 34 -2.66 -19.86 6.36
N PHE A 35 -2.56 -20.22 7.64
CA PHE A 35 -1.92 -21.47 8.05
C PHE A 35 -2.60 -22.70 7.43
N GLY A 36 -3.94 -22.73 7.35
CA GLY A 36 -4.70 -23.80 6.70
C GLY A 36 -4.51 -23.89 5.18
N ILE A 37 -4.29 -22.75 4.51
CA ILE A 37 -3.96 -22.71 3.07
C ILE A 37 -2.54 -23.25 2.83
N VAL A 38 -1.61 -22.94 3.72
CA VAL A 38 -0.19 -23.32 3.62
C VAL A 38 0.03 -24.79 4.00
N TYR A 39 -0.62 -25.24 5.07
CA TYR A 39 -0.53 -26.60 5.58
C TYR A 39 -1.84 -27.33 5.29
N THR A 40 -2.10 -27.60 4.00
CA THR A 40 -3.15 -28.55 3.63
C THR A 40 -2.80 -29.89 4.26
N LYS A 41 -3.70 -30.46 5.07
CA LYS A 41 -3.48 -31.79 5.67
C LYS A 41 -3.17 -32.79 4.54
N PRO A 42 -1.98 -33.42 4.52
CA PRO A 42 -1.70 -34.46 3.54
C PRO A 42 -2.67 -35.62 3.75
N CYS A 43 -3.02 -36.33 2.68
CA CYS A 43 -3.96 -37.44 2.76
C CYS A 43 -3.50 -38.45 3.83
N GLU A 44 -4.25 -38.61 4.93
CA GLU A 44 -3.85 -39.44 6.10
C GLU A 44 -3.70 -40.93 5.74
N LYS A 45 -4.26 -41.38 4.61
CA LYS A 45 -4.19 -42.77 4.13
C LYS A 45 -3.95 -42.85 2.62
N PRO A 46 -2.70 -42.97 2.13
CA PRO A 46 -2.36 -42.96 0.69
C PRO A 46 -2.89 -44.14 -0.14
N LYS A 47 -3.61 -45.10 0.48
CA LYS A 47 -4.26 -46.25 -0.17
C LYS A 47 -5.80 -46.16 -0.16
N SER A 48 -6.37 -45.06 0.35
CA SER A 48 -7.80 -44.76 0.29
C SER A 48 -8.20 -44.38 -1.13
N ASP A 49 -9.39 -44.79 -1.57
CA ASP A 49 -9.98 -44.38 -2.86
C ASP A 49 -10.31 -42.87 -2.91
N SER A 50 -10.16 -42.15 -1.79
CA SER A 50 -10.43 -40.70 -1.67
C SER A 50 -9.23 -39.79 -2.00
N CYS A 51 -8.00 -40.31 -2.10
CA CYS A 51 -6.82 -39.49 -2.37
C CYS A 51 -6.59 -39.29 -3.88
N ILE A 52 -6.31 -38.05 -4.28
CA ILE A 52 -5.96 -37.67 -5.65
C ILE A 52 -4.45 -37.47 -5.74
N SER A 53 -3.82 -38.11 -6.72
CA SER A 53 -2.36 -38.10 -6.93
C SER A 53 -1.97 -37.33 -8.21
N PRO A 54 -0.77 -36.73 -8.29
CA PRO A 54 -0.34 -36.00 -9.48
C PRO A 54 0.07 -36.93 -10.62
N TYR A 55 -0.26 -36.57 -11.86
CA TYR A 55 0.28 -37.23 -13.07
C TYR A 55 1.81 -37.18 -13.14
N LEU A 56 2.40 -36.06 -12.68
CA LEU A 56 3.86 -35.85 -12.63
C LEU A 56 4.60 -36.81 -11.69
N ALA A 57 3.91 -37.40 -10.70
CA ALA A 57 4.53 -38.36 -9.78
C ALA A 57 5.04 -39.62 -10.51
N GLY A 58 4.45 -39.94 -11.68
CA GLY A 58 4.89 -41.05 -12.53
C GLY A 58 6.12 -40.75 -13.39
N LYS A 59 6.70 -39.53 -13.30
CA LYS A 59 7.78 -39.02 -14.17
C LYS A 59 7.54 -39.30 -15.67
N PRO A 60 6.38 -38.88 -16.22
CA PRO A 60 6.08 -39.05 -17.63
C PRO A 60 7.05 -38.22 -18.49
N ARG A 61 7.37 -38.70 -19.69
CA ARG A 61 8.08 -37.88 -20.70
C ARG A 61 7.08 -36.90 -21.32
N LEU A 62 7.24 -35.62 -21.01
CA LEU A 62 6.37 -34.55 -21.45
C LEU A 62 6.98 -33.76 -22.60
N GLN A 63 6.10 -33.24 -23.45
CA GLN A 63 6.41 -32.39 -24.58
C GLN A 63 5.54 -31.13 -24.51
N LEU A 64 6.16 -29.96 -24.73
CA LEU A 64 5.47 -28.67 -24.76
C LEU A 64 5.36 -28.20 -26.22
N SER A 65 4.14 -27.99 -26.69
CA SER A 65 3.88 -27.49 -28.05
C SER A 65 3.06 -26.20 -28.00
N ILE A 66 3.53 -25.15 -28.66
CA ILE A 66 2.86 -23.86 -28.74
C ILE A 66 2.43 -23.59 -30.18
N TYR A 67 1.14 -23.36 -30.36
CA TYR A 67 0.52 -23.03 -31.64
C TYR A 67 -0.07 -21.62 -31.60
N THR A 68 -0.17 -21.00 -32.76
CA THR A 68 -0.95 -19.77 -32.97
C THR A 68 -2.22 -20.09 -33.73
N ALA A 69 -3.30 -19.42 -33.35
CA ALA A 69 -4.61 -19.59 -33.96
C ALA A 69 -5.33 -18.25 -34.10
N LEU A 70 -6.17 -18.12 -35.12
CA LEU A 70 -7.05 -16.95 -35.30
C LEU A 70 -8.39 -17.10 -34.56
N ARG A 71 -8.67 -18.29 -34.04
CA ARG A 71 -9.86 -18.58 -33.25
C ARG A 71 -9.42 -19.26 -31.95
N PRO A 72 -10.20 -19.09 -30.87
CA PRO A 72 -9.90 -19.74 -29.60
C PRO A 72 -10.18 -21.25 -29.62
N ASN A 73 -10.88 -21.75 -30.63
CA ASN A 73 -11.24 -23.17 -30.74
C ASN A 73 -10.12 -23.97 -31.39
N ALA A 74 -9.99 -25.25 -31.00
CA ALA A 74 -9.04 -26.20 -31.58
C ALA A 74 -9.36 -26.63 -33.03
N ASP A 75 -10.39 -26.05 -33.67
CA ASP A 75 -10.86 -26.44 -35.01
C ASP A 75 -10.04 -25.78 -36.13
N GLY A 76 -8.87 -26.38 -36.42
CA GLY A 76 -8.05 -26.09 -37.60
C GLY A 76 -7.47 -24.67 -37.71
N GLY A 77 -6.52 -24.49 -38.65
CA GLY A 77 -5.87 -23.20 -38.87
C GLY A 77 -4.80 -22.83 -37.83
N HIS A 78 -4.24 -23.83 -37.14
CA HIS A 78 -3.17 -23.67 -36.16
C HIS A 78 -1.80 -23.69 -36.82
N SER A 79 -0.95 -22.73 -36.50
CA SER A 79 0.47 -22.72 -36.91
C SER A 79 1.36 -23.04 -35.72
N LEU A 80 2.14 -24.11 -35.80
CA LEU A 80 3.15 -24.43 -34.79
C LEU A 80 4.21 -23.34 -34.77
N ILE A 81 4.47 -22.78 -33.59
CA ILE A 81 5.47 -21.73 -33.40
C ILE A 81 6.71 -22.30 -32.73
N HIS A 82 6.50 -23.12 -31.70
CA HIS A 82 7.57 -23.68 -30.91
C HIS A 82 7.17 -25.05 -30.36
N ARG A 83 8.13 -25.96 -30.32
CA ARG A 83 8.00 -27.31 -29.79
C ARG A 83 9.26 -27.63 -29.02
N GLU A 84 9.11 -28.02 -27.76
CA GLU A 84 10.18 -28.47 -26.88
C GLU A 84 9.99 -29.97 -26.63
N GLU A 85 10.90 -30.79 -27.14
CA GLU A 85 10.75 -32.25 -27.17
C GLU A 85 10.97 -32.90 -25.80
N GLU A 86 11.89 -32.36 -24.99
CA GLU A 86 12.18 -32.81 -23.63
C GLU A 86 11.85 -31.71 -22.63
N PHE A 87 10.57 -31.64 -22.25
CA PHE A 87 10.12 -30.65 -21.28
C PHE A 87 10.28 -31.18 -19.85
N ASP A 88 11.25 -30.63 -19.10
CA ASP A 88 11.38 -30.86 -17.65
C ASP A 88 10.73 -29.71 -16.87
N VAL A 89 9.70 -30.06 -16.10
CA VAL A 89 8.89 -29.16 -15.28
C VAL A 89 9.72 -28.49 -14.17
N ASN A 90 10.84 -29.09 -13.76
CA ASN A 90 11.68 -28.57 -12.68
C ASN A 90 12.72 -27.55 -13.15
N THR A 91 12.91 -27.42 -14.47
CA THR A 91 13.92 -26.54 -15.04
C THR A 91 13.27 -25.30 -15.65
N ARG A 92 13.77 -24.12 -15.28
CA ARG A 92 13.37 -22.87 -15.93
C ARG A 92 14.18 -22.67 -17.19
N PHE A 93 13.53 -22.32 -18.28
CA PHE A 93 14.18 -21.95 -19.53
C PHE A 93 13.48 -20.77 -20.19
N GLU A 94 14.21 -20.07 -21.05
CA GLU A 94 13.70 -18.96 -21.85
C GLU A 94 14.07 -19.20 -23.33
N ARG A 95 13.14 -18.90 -24.23
CA ARG A 95 13.30 -19.08 -25.68
C ARG A 95 12.77 -17.85 -26.41
N LEU A 96 13.56 -17.36 -27.35
CA LEU A 96 13.12 -16.34 -28.29
C LEU A 96 12.51 -17.02 -29.51
N VAL A 97 11.26 -16.68 -29.81
CA VAL A 97 10.48 -17.34 -30.85
C VAL A 97 9.95 -16.31 -31.84
N ASN A 98 10.18 -16.56 -33.13
CA ASN A 98 9.69 -15.68 -34.19
C ASN A 98 8.26 -16.06 -34.57
N VAL A 99 7.31 -15.17 -34.32
CA VAL A 99 5.90 -15.38 -34.63
C VAL A 99 5.52 -14.61 -35.90
N SER A 100 5.06 -15.34 -36.92
CA SER A 100 4.52 -14.69 -38.13
C SER A 100 3.11 -14.16 -37.87
N LEU A 101 2.85 -12.90 -38.19
CA LEU A 101 1.54 -12.25 -38.00
C LEU A 101 0.65 -12.40 -39.24
N PRO A 102 -0.46 -13.18 -39.16
CA PRO A 102 -1.38 -13.33 -40.28
C PRO A 102 -1.98 -12.00 -40.72
N LYS A 103 -2.28 -11.85 -42.03
CA LYS A 103 -2.96 -10.66 -42.56
C LYS A 103 -4.32 -10.39 -41.89
N LYS A 104 -5.01 -11.44 -41.43
CA LYS A 104 -6.30 -11.33 -40.72
C LYS A 104 -6.14 -10.68 -39.34
N THR A 105 -5.08 -10.99 -38.60
CA THR A 105 -4.76 -10.33 -37.33
C THR A 105 -4.53 -8.83 -37.52
N ARG A 106 -3.81 -8.44 -38.59
CA ARG A 106 -3.59 -7.03 -38.94
C ARG A 106 -4.86 -6.25 -39.34
N LYS A 107 -5.95 -6.95 -39.64
CA LYS A 107 -7.25 -6.36 -40.03
C LYS A 107 -8.27 -6.57 -38.91
N ASN A 108 -8.00 -5.97 -37.75
CA ASN A 108 -8.84 -6.05 -36.54
C ASN A 108 -9.07 -7.46 -35.99
N GLY A 109 -8.20 -8.42 -36.30
CA GLY A 109 -8.32 -9.79 -35.80
C GLY A 109 -7.48 -10.00 -34.54
N THR A 110 -7.97 -10.82 -33.62
CA THR A 110 -7.19 -11.28 -32.47
C THR A 110 -6.35 -12.51 -32.82
N LEU A 111 -5.13 -12.56 -32.31
CA LEU A 111 -4.27 -13.74 -32.40
C LEU A 111 -4.25 -14.44 -31.04
N TYR A 112 -4.50 -15.74 -31.04
CA TYR A 112 -4.46 -16.59 -29.86
C TYR A 112 -3.20 -17.45 -29.88
N ALA A 113 -2.60 -17.67 -28.71
CA ALA A 113 -1.63 -18.73 -28.48
C ALA A 113 -2.32 -19.90 -27.79
N MET A 114 -2.11 -21.10 -28.32
CA MET A 114 -2.54 -22.35 -27.74
C MET A 114 -1.32 -23.09 -27.23
N VAL A 115 -1.23 -23.26 -25.91
CA VAL A 115 -0.13 -23.95 -25.25
C VAL A 115 -0.62 -25.33 -24.86
N PHE A 116 0.05 -26.37 -25.37
CA PHE A 116 -0.27 -27.76 -25.10
C PHE A 116 0.86 -28.42 -24.32
N LEU A 117 0.51 -29.07 -23.23
CA LEU A 117 1.36 -30.01 -22.51
C LEU A 117 0.79 -31.42 -22.72
N HIS A 118 1.57 -32.28 -23.36
CA HIS A 118 1.13 -33.62 -23.76
C HIS A 118 2.27 -34.63 -23.63
N GLN A 119 1.94 -35.91 -23.76
CA GLN A 119 2.93 -36.98 -23.76
C GLN A 119 3.86 -36.87 -24.98
N ALA A 120 5.16 -37.07 -24.76
CA ALA A 120 6.16 -37.02 -25.81
C ALA A 120 5.91 -38.08 -26.90
N GLY A 121 6.00 -37.67 -28.16
CA GLY A 121 5.85 -38.55 -29.33
C GLY A 121 4.42 -38.75 -29.82
N VAL A 122 3.42 -38.20 -29.13
CA VAL A 122 2.01 -38.20 -29.56
C VAL A 122 1.61 -36.77 -29.96
N SER A 123 0.78 -36.61 -31.01
CA SER A 123 0.27 -35.28 -31.34
C SER A 123 -0.71 -34.78 -30.27
N PRO A 124 -0.74 -33.46 -29.95
CA PRO A 124 -1.63 -32.94 -28.90
C PRO A 124 -3.08 -33.41 -29.07
N TRP A 125 -3.63 -33.29 -30.28
CA TRP A 125 -5.02 -33.67 -30.59
C TRP A 125 -5.36 -35.16 -30.41
N GLN A 126 -4.36 -36.03 -30.34
CA GLN A 126 -4.55 -37.48 -30.15
C GLN A 126 -4.35 -37.91 -28.69
N ASP A 127 -3.76 -37.07 -27.85
CA ASP A 127 -3.48 -37.41 -26.46
C ASP A 127 -4.73 -37.11 -25.58
N PRO A 128 -5.36 -38.13 -24.97
CA PRO A 128 -6.49 -37.92 -24.07
C PRO A 128 -6.09 -37.25 -22.75
N HIS A 129 -4.80 -37.29 -22.39
CA HIS A 129 -4.25 -36.69 -21.18
C HIS A 129 -3.62 -35.31 -21.43
N GLN A 130 -3.87 -34.71 -22.60
CA GLN A 130 -3.35 -33.37 -22.88
C GLN A 130 -3.98 -32.31 -21.97
N VAL A 131 -3.15 -31.36 -21.56
CA VAL A 131 -3.58 -30.11 -20.93
C VAL A 131 -3.31 -29.00 -21.93
N HIS A 132 -4.36 -28.23 -22.24
CA HIS A 132 -4.24 -27.12 -23.17
C HIS A 132 -4.78 -25.84 -22.55
N LEU A 133 -4.16 -24.74 -22.94
CA LEU A 133 -4.53 -23.40 -22.53
C LEU A 133 -4.58 -22.49 -23.75
N VAL A 134 -5.52 -21.55 -23.76
CA VAL A 134 -5.69 -20.57 -24.84
C VAL A 134 -5.58 -19.17 -24.26
N THR A 135 -4.67 -18.37 -24.79
CA THR A 135 -4.42 -16.98 -24.34
C THR A 135 -4.37 -16.03 -25.53
N GLN A 136 -4.68 -14.75 -25.32
CA GLN A 136 -4.64 -13.72 -26.35
C GLN A 136 -3.23 -13.12 -26.42
N LEU A 137 -2.66 -13.06 -27.63
CA LEU A 137 -1.36 -12.41 -27.89
C LEU A 137 -1.51 -10.94 -28.28
N THR A 138 -2.70 -10.53 -28.71
CA THR A 138 -3.01 -9.17 -29.14
C THR A 138 -4.17 -8.63 -28.32
N THR A 139 -3.99 -7.47 -27.70
CA THR A 139 -5.04 -6.77 -26.93
C THR A 139 -5.22 -5.35 -27.44
N TYR A 140 -6.42 -4.80 -27.30
CA TYR A 140 -6.71 -3.41 -27.66
C TYR A 140 -6.67 -2.57 -26.39
N MET A 141 -5.74 -1.63 -26.32
CA MET A 141 -5.60 -0.73 -25.18
C MET A 141 -5.45 0.71 -25.68
N LEU A 142 -5.91 1.65 -24.86
CA LEU A 142 -5.63 3.06 -25.09
C LEU A 142 -4.15 3.30 -24.78
N PRO A 143 -3.42 4.01 -25.67
CA PRO A 143 -2.03 4.35 -25.41
C PRO A 143 -1.93 5.22 -24.15
N LYS A 144 -1.08 4.82 -23.19
CA LYS A 144 -0.81 5.65 -22.01
C LYS A 144 -0.08 6.93 -22.45
N PRO A 145 -0.46 8.11 -21.94
CA PRO A 145 0.24 9.34 -22.28
C PRO A 145 1.71 9.23 -21.81
N PRO A 146 2.70 9.55 -22.67
CA PRO A 146 4.10 9.53 -22.28
C PRO A 146 4.38 10.60 -21.21
N GLU A 147 5.35 10.33 -20.32
CA GLU A 147 5.81 11.33 -19.34
C GLU A 147 6.73 12.34 -20.03
N ILE A 148 6.34 13.62 -20.05
CA ILE A 148 6.99 14.67 -20.83
C ILE A 148 7.80 15.58 -19.89
N SER A 149 8.98 16.05 -20.33
CA SER A 149 9.68 17.14 -19.66
C SER A 149 8.94 18.46 -19.93
N LEU A 150 8.40 19.11 -18.89
CA LEU A 150 7.50 20.26 -19.04
C LEU A 150 8.14 21.51 -19.70
N ILE A 151 9.47 21.67 -19.61
CA ILE A 151 10.19 22.82 -20.20
C ILE A 151 10.98 22.45 -21.45
N THR A 152 11.75 21.36 -21.41
CA THR A 152 12.73 21.07 -22.45
C THR A 152 12.11 20.46 -23.70
N GLY A 153 10.89 19.91 -23.64
CA GLY A 153 10.17 19.39 -24.81
C GLY A 153 10.96 18.38 -25.65
N GLN A 154 12.04 17.82 -25.11
CA GLN A 154 12.91 16.90 -25.84
C GLN A 154 12.29 15.52 -25.78
N ASP A 155 11.60 15.20 -26.88
CA ASP A 155 11.26 13.85 -27.26
C ASP A 155 12.55 13.06 -27.49
N GLU A 156 12.78 12.01 -26.70
CA GLU A 156 13.57 10.88 -27.19
C GLU A 156 12.84 10.31 -28.42
N PRO A 157 13.55 9.86 -29.48
CA PRO A 157 12.93 9.49 -30.74
C PRO A 157 12.22 8.12 -30.62
N GLN A 158 11.06 8.08 -29.98
CA GLN A 158 10.08 7.01 -30.16
C GLN A 158 8.67 7.58 -30.31
N GLN A 159 8.22 7.50 -31.57
CA GLN A 159 6.87 7.64 -32.09
C GLN A 159 6.23 9.04 -32.07
N LYS A 160 6.17 9.60 -33.29
CA LYS A 160 5.41 10.80 -33.71
C LYS A 160 4.13 11.02 -32.90
N GLN A 161 3.99 12.25 -32.42
CA GLN A 161 2.75 12.92 -32.03
C GLN A 161 1.56 12.43 -32.85
N SER A 162 0.73 11.62 -32.22
CA SER A 162 -0.63 11.35 -32.63
C SER A 162 -1.50 12.47 -32.03
N SER A 163 -2.24 13.19 -32.88
CA SER A 163 -3.23 14.22 -32.48
C SER A 163 -4.09 13.77 -31.28
N ASP A 164 -4.59 14.67 -30.43
CA ASP A 164 -5.47 14.34 -29.28
C ASP A 164 -6.61 13.35 -29.64
N SER A 165 -7.10 13.37 -30.88
CA SER A 165 -8.10 12.44 -31.42
C SER A 165 -7.64 10.98 -31.63
N GLU A 166 -6.33 10.71 -31.58
CA GLU A 166 -5.75 9.37 -31.72
C GLU A 166 -5.40 8.71 -30.37
N LEU A 167 -5.27 9.49 -29.28
CA LEU A 167 -5.12 8.93 -27.93
C LEU A 167 -6.40 8.23 -27.44
N ASP A 168 -7.57 8.68 -27.92
CA ASP A 168 -8.87 8.07 -27.59
C ASP A 168 -9.19 6.83 -28.45
N ARG A 169 -8.32 6.46 -29.40
CA ARG A 169 -8.51 5.29 -30.25
C ARG A 169 -7.72 4.10 -29.69
N PRO A 170 -8.38 2.96 -29.39
CA PRO A 170 -7.67 1.79 -28.94
C PRO A 170 -6.76 1.26 -30.04
N VAL A 171 -5.47 1.12 -29.74
CA VAL A 171 -4.46 0.54 -30.64
C VAL A 171 -4.18 -0.90 -30.25
N SER A 172 -3.79 -1.73 -31.21
CA SER A 172 -3.46 -3.13 -30.96
C SER A 172 -2.06 -3.25 -30.37
N HIS A 173 -1.98 -3.75 -29.14
CA HIS A 173 -0.74 -4.06 -28.44
C HIS A 173 -0.37 -5.54 -28.63
N TRP A 174 0.93 -5.78 -28.84
CA TRP A 174 1.51 -7.12 -28.94
C TRP A 174 2.09 -7.56 -27.59
N ARG A 175 1.73 -8.76 -27.14
CA ARG A 175 2.34 -9.39 -25.99
C ARG A 175 3.70 -9.96 -26.36
N SER A 176 4.77 -9.26 -26.01
CA SER A 176 6.15 -9.64 -26.32
C SER A 176 6.67 -10.82 -25.49
N ARG A 177 6.14 -11.03 -24.27
CA ARG A 177 6.56 -12.08 -23.36
C ARG A 177 5.37 -12.93 -22.93
N LEU A 178 5.46 -14.24 -23.19
CA LEU A 178 4.49 -15.24 -22.77
C LEU A 178 5.12 -16.11 -21.69
N THR A 179 4.73 -15.91 -20.42
CA THR A 179 5.18 -16.75 -19.31
C THR A 179 4.23 -17.93 -19.15
N VAL A 180 4.77 -19.14 -19.29
CA VAL A 180 4.04 -20.38 -19.07
C VAL A 180 4.53 -20.98 -17.76
N ASN A 181 3.61 -21.30 -16.86
CA ASN A 181 3.90 -21.82 -15.53
C ASN A 181 3.24 -23.18 -15.36
N VAL A 182 3.98 -24.14 -14.80
CA VAL A 182 3.48 -25.48 -14.49
C VAL A 182 3.76 -25.78 -13.03
N VAL A 183 2.78 -26.30 -12.31
CA VAL A 183 2.98 -26.73 -10.92
C VAL A 183 3.77 -28.05 -10.92
N SER A 184 4.99 -28.01 -10.40
CA SER A 184 5.89 -29.18 -10.31
C SER A 184 5.73 -29.97 -9.00
N GLU A 185 5.13 -29.38 -7.97
CA GLU A 185 5.01 -30.01 -6.66
C GLU A 185 4.00 -31.17 -6.65
N ASN A 186 4.40 -32.26 -5.99
CA ASN A 186 3.61 -33.48 -5.90
C ASN A 186 2.63 -33.44 -4.73
N PHE A 187 1.64 -32.56 -4.80
CA PHE A 187 0.59 -32.49 -3.78
C PHE A 187 -0.35 -33.68 -3.89
N GLN A 188 -0.63 -34.33 -2.75
CA GLN A 188 -1.71 -35.33 -2.63
C GLN A 188 -2.86 -34.69 -1.87
N PHE A 189 -4.02 -34.62 -2.53
CA PHE A 189 -5.21 -33.99 -1.96
C PHE A 189 -6.23 -35.05 -1.56
N ASP A 190 -6.95 -34.77 -0.48
CA ASP A 190 -8.22 -35.43 -0.23
C ASP A 190 -9.31 -34.80 -1.09
N ARG A 191 -10.10 -35.63 -1.78
CA ARG A 191 -11.16 -35.16 -2.69
C ARG A 191 -12.17 -34.26 -1.98
N GLU A 192 -12.47 -34.54 -0.71
CA GLU A 192 -13.47 -33.81 0.06
C GLU A 192 -12.96 -32.46 0.60
N ALA A 193 -11.64 -32.31 0.73
CA ALA A 193 -11.01 -31.09 1.24
C ALA A 193 -10.84 -29.98 0.18
N LEU A 194 -11.04 -30.30 -1.10
CA LEU A 194 -10.92 -29.35 -2.19
C LEU A 194 -12.20 -28.50 -2.32
N PRO A 195 -12.10 -27.16 -2.32
CA PRO A 195 -13.25 -26.30 -2.63
C PRO A 195 -13.82 -26.61 -4.02
N GLY A 196 -15.14 -26.42 -4.19
CA GLY A 196 -15.84 -26.68 -5.46
C GLY A 196 -15.29 -25.87 -6.64
N ASP A 197 -14.71 -24.69 -6.39
CA ASP A 197 -14.15 -23.83 -7.44
C ASP A 197 -12.85 -24.40 -8.04
N VAL A 198 -12.03 -25.09 -7.24
CA VAL A 198 -10.78 -25.71 -7.69
C VAL A 198 -11.07 -26.93 -8.57
N HIS A 199 -12.18 -27.63 -8.32
CA HIS A 199 -12.60 -28.78 -9.11
C HIS A 199 -12.83 -28.44 -10.59
N ARG A 200 -13.15 -27.18 -10.94
CA ARG A 200 -13.39 -26.76 -12.33
C ARG A 200 -12.10 -26.64 -13.15
N TYR A 201 -10.98 -26.34 -12.48
CA TYR A 201 -9.68 -26.15 -13.13
C TYR A 201 -8.81 -27.41 -13.11
N MET A 202 -9.08 -28.33 -12.18
CA MET A 202 -8.36 -29.57 -12.06
C MET A 202 -9.03 -30.70 -12.85
N ARG A 203 -8.43 -31.10 -13.97
CA ARG A 203 -8.86 -32.30 -14.71
C ARG A 203 -8.33 -33.55 -14.02
N VAL A 204 -9.23 -34.40 -13.58
CA VAL A 204 -8.92 -35.67 -12.92
C VAL A 204 -9.39 -36.82 -13.80
N TYR A 205 -8.57 -37.85 -13.92
CA TYR A 205 -8.94 -39.10 -14.55
C TYR A 205 -8.71 -40.27 -13.60
N GLN A 206 -9.51 -41.33 -13.75
CA GLN A 206 -9.41 -42.51 -12.91
C GLN A 206 -8.56 -43.57 -13.61
N SER A 207 -7.46 -43.97 -12.97
CA SER A 207 -6.57 -45.04 -13.43
C SER A 207 -6.64 -46.21 -12.45
N GLY A 208 -7.60 -47.13 -12.69
CA GLY A 208 -7.88 -48.24 -11.78
C GLY A 208 -8.48 -47.75 -10.45
N LYS A 209 -7.78 -48.00 -9.34
CA LYS A 209 -8.18 -47.55 -7.98
C LYS A 209 -7.62 -46.18 -7.57
N LYS A 210 -6.80 -45.54 -8.41
CA LYS A 210 -6.18 -44.24 -8.10
C LYS A 210 -6.80 -43.14 -8.95
N MET A 211 -7.15 -42.03 -8.31
CA MET A 211 -7.49 -40.78 -8.99
C MET A 211 -6.21 -40.01 -9.28
N ILE A 212 -6.04 -39.58 -10.53
CA ILE A 212 -4.85 -38.85 -10.98
C ILE A 212 -5.29 -37.51 -11.57
N TYR A 213 -4.73 -36.41 -11.08
CA TYR A 213 -4.94 -35.09 -11.69
C TYR A 213 -3.84 -34.78 -12.71
N LEU A 214 -4.24 -34.18 -13.84
CA LEU A 214 -3.33 -33.73 -14.87
C LEU A 214 -2.55 -32.48 -14.41
N PRO A 215 -1.35 -32.22 -14.97
CA PRO A 215 -0.54 -31.07 -14.57
C PRO A 215 -1.31 -29.75 -14.71
N LEU A 216 -1.17 -28.87 -13.72
CA LEU A 216 -1.81 -27.56 -13.74
C LEU A 216 -0.93 -26.58 -14.52
N LEU A 217 -1.42 -26.15 -15.68
CA LEU A 217 -0.76 -25.23 -16.61
C LEU A 217 -1.43 -23.84 -16.52
N PHE A 218 -0.63 -22.79 -16.34
CA PHE A 218 -1.10 -21.41 -16.23
C PHE A 218 -0.31 -20.47 -17.12
N VAL A 219 -0.99 -19.52 -17.74
CA VAL A 219 -0.40 -18.34 -18.39
C VAL A 219 -0.76 -17.11 -17.56
N ASP A 220 0.13 -16.12 -17.54
CA ASP A 220 0.04 -14.91 -16.72
C ASP A 220 -1.38 -14.29 -16.65
N ASP A 221 -2.12 -14.13 -17.76
CA ASP A 221 -3.47 -13.50 -17.70
C ASP A 221 -4.55 -14.36 -17.02
N GLN A 222 -4.42 -15.69 -17.09
CA GLN A 222 -5.38 -16.59 -16.45
C GLN A 222 -5.09 -16.81 -14.97
N LYS A 223 -3.84 -16.60 -14.53
CA LYS A 223 -3.54 -16.48 -13.10
C LYS A 223 -4.31 -15.31 -12.51
N ASP A 224 -4.35 -14.19 -13.23
CA ASP A 224 -5.02 -12.96 -12.78
C ASP A 224 -6.54 -13.18 -12.66
N ILE A 225 -7.16 -13.90 -13.61
CA ILE A 225 -8.59 -14.29 -13.55
C ILE A 225 -8.89 -15.24 -12.38
N PHE A 226 -8.00 -16.20 -12.08
CA PHE A 226 -8.16 -17.10 -10.93
C PHE A 226 -8.12 -16.31 -9.61
N LEU A 227 -7.17 -15.38 -9.47
CA LEU A 227 -7.11 -14.46 -8.32
C LEU A 227 -8.35 -13.56 -8.24
N CYS A 228 -8.83 -13.04 -9.37
CA CYS A 228 -10.06 -12.27 -9.40
C CYS A 228 -11.30 -13.09 -9.01
N THR A 229 -11.32 -14.39 -9.33
CA THR A 229 -12.40 -15.33 -8.93
C THR A 229 -12.38 -15.58 -7.42
N LEU A 230 -11.21 -15.46 -6.76
CA LEU A 230 -11.09 -15.45 -5.30
C LEU A 230 -11.49 -14.10 -4.66
N GLY A 231 -11.93 -13.11 -5.45
CA GLY A 231 -12.50 -11.85 -4.98
C GLY A 231 -11.54 -10.66 -4.98
N PHE A 232 -10.36 -10.76 -5.60
CA PHE A 232 -9.37 -9.68 -5.67
C PHE A 232 -9.57 -8.80 -6.92
N THR A 233 -9.28 -7.49 -6.84
CA THR A 233 -9.34 -6.55 -7.99
C THR A 233 -8.10 -6.74 -8.90
N GLU A 234 -8.15 -6.41 -10.19
CA GLU A 234 -7.00 -6.55 -11.12
C GLU A 234 -5.71 -5.90 -10.60
N LYS A 235 -5.80 -4.72 -9.97
CA LYS A 235 -4.66 -4.05 -9.34
C LYS A 235 -4.11 -4.82 -8.13
N ASP A 236 -4.99 -5.34 -7.28
CA ASP A 236 -4.62 -6.13 -6.11
C ASP A 236 -4.03 -7.48 -6.55
N ALA A 237 -4.52 -8.05 -7.65
CA ALA A 237 -4.03 -9.30 -8.22
C ALA A 237 -2.59 -9.17 -8.74
N ASP A 238 -2.22 -8.05 -9.38
CA ASP A 238 -0.84 -7.79 -9.82
C ASP A 238 0.12 -7.60 -8.62
N GLU A 239 -0.33 -6.94 -7.55
CA GLU A 239 0.44 -6.81 -6.30
C GLU A 239 0.58 -8.17 -5.59
N ILE A 240 -0.52 -8.91 -5.44
CA ILE A 240 -0.55 -10.26 -4.84
C ILE A 240 0.25 -11.26 -5.68
N LYS A 241 0.29 -11.12 -7.01
CA LYS A 241 1.10 -11.92 -7.93
C LYS A 241 2.59 -11.73 -7.67
N GLY A 242 3.06 -10.51 -7.47
CA GLY A 242 4.42 -10.25 -7.00
C GLY A 242 4.68 -10.90 -5.62
N ILE A 243 3.70 -10.88 -4.73
CA ILE A 243 3.85 -11.40 -3.36
C ILE A 243 3.78 -12.95 -3.30
N PHE A 244 2.97 -13.62 -4.12
CA PHE A 244 2.81 -15.08 -4.12
C PHE A 244 3.75 -15.82 -5.08
N VAL A 245 4.11 -15.22 -6.21
CA VAL A 245 4.92 -15.88 -7.26
C VAL A 245 6.41 -15.60 -7.06
N ASP A 246 6.77 -14.38 -6.64
CA ASP A 246 8.18 -13.99 -6.50
C ASP A 246 8.67 -13.99 -5.05
N THR A 247 7.79 -14.14 -4.05
CA THR A 247 8.17 -13.99 -2.64
C THR A 247 7.94 -15.25 -1.80
N ASN A 248 8.90 -15.53 -0.90
CA ASN A 248 8.78 -16.60 0.06
C ASN A 248 7.50 -16.41 0.89
N LEU A 249 6.71 -17.48 1.03
CA LEU A 249 5.49 -17.53 1.82
C LEU A 249 5.62 -16.92 3.24
N TYR A 250 6.80 -17.06 3.86
CA TYR A 250 7.11 -16.43 5.15
C TYR A 250 7.10 -14.90 5.08
N PHE A 251 7.55 -14.32 3.97
CA PHE A 251 7.54 -12.88 3.73
C PHE A 251 6.12 -12.35 3.47
N LEU A 252 5.29 -13.12 2.76
CA LEU A 252 3.87 -12.79 2.58
C LEU A 252 3.15 -12.76 3.95
N ALA A 253 3.33 -13.78 4.77
CA ALA A 253 2.74 -13.84 6.12
C ALA A 253 3.23 -12.67 7.00
N LEU A 254 4.53 -12.35 6.92
CA LEU A 254 5.12 -11.20 7.60
C LEU A 254 4.49 -9.88 7.11
N THR A 255 4.30 -9.70 5.80
CA THR A 255 3.72 -8.49 5.21
C THR A 255 2.29 -8.28 5.69
N PHE A 256 1.47 -9.34 5.69
CA PHE A 256 0.11 -9.28 6.22
C PHE A 256 0.08 -8.91 7.71
N PHE A 257 0.96 -9.54 8.50
CA PHE A 257 1.08 -9.25 9.92
C PHE A 257 1.47 -7.78 10.17
N VAL A 258 2.51 -7.28 9.50
CA VAL A 258 2.97 -5.89 9.62
C VAL A 258 1.87 -4.92 9.21
N ALA A 259 1.17 -5.16 8.10
CA ALA A 259 0.06 -4.32 7.64
C ALA A 259 -1.08 -4.24 8.67
N ALA A 260 -1.42 -5.38 9.32
CA ALA A 260 -2.43 -5.41 10.37
C ALA A 260 -2.00 -4.56 11.59
N PHE A 261 -0.76 -4.71 12.07
CA PHE A 261 -0.27 -3.92 13.20
C PHE A 261 -0.19 -2.43 12.88
N HIS A 262 0.18 -2.06 11.66
CA HIS A 262 0.20 -0.67 11.21
C HIS A 262 -1.20 -0.03 11.31
N LEU A 263 -2.24 -0.67 10.74
CA LEU A 263 -3.62 -0.17 10.83
C LEU A 263 -4.12 -0.04 12.28
N LEU A 264 -3.75 -0.99 13.14
CA LEU A 264 -4.11 -0.94 14.55
C LEU A 264 -3.48 0.28 15.25
N PHE A 265 -2.21 0.55 15.00
CA PHE A 265 -1.52 1.67 15.63
C PHE A 265 -1.98 3.01 15.10
N ASP A 266 -2.25 3.14 13.79
CA ASP A 266 -2.88 4.32 13.20
C ASP A 266 -4.22 4.62 13.86
N PHE A 267 -5.07 3.60 14.02
CA PHE A 267 -6.35 3.76 14.69
C PHE A 267 -6.20 4.24 16.15
N LEU A 268 -5.25 3.66 16.89
CA LEU A 268 -4.97 4.06 18.28
C LEU A 268 -4.41 5.48 18.35
N ALA A 269 -3.53 5.87 17.41
CA ALA A 269 -2.98 7.21 17.31
C ALA A 269 -4.09 8.24 17.04
N PHE A 270 -4.96 7.99 16.05
CA PHE A 270 -6.11 8.85 15.76
C PHE A 270 -7.05 8.95 16.94
N LYS A 271 -7.37 7.83 17.60
CA LYS A 271 -8.24 7.84 18.79
C LYS A 271 -7.65 8.71 19.90
N ASN A 272 -6.37 8.52 20.21
CA ASN A 272 -5.70 9.26 21.27
C ASN A 272 -5.68 10.77 20.98
N ASP A 273 -5.40 11.13 19.73
CA ASP A 273 -5.35 12.51 19.27
C ASP A 273 -6.74 13.18 19.26
N ILE A 274 -7.78 12.50 18.76
CA ILE A 274 -9.17 12.98 18.83
C ILE A 274 -9.60 13.16 20.29
N SER A 275 -9.29 12.20 21.17
CA SER A 275 -9.62 12.29 22.59
C SER A 275 -8.94 13.50 23.25
N PHE A 276 -7.64 13.67 23.00
CA PHE A 276 -6.86 14.81 23.51
C PHE A 276 -7.48 16.15 23.09
N TRP A 277 -7.74 16.32 21.78
CA TRP A 277 -8.32 17.55 21.26
C TRP A 277 -9.76 17.75 21.71
N LYS A 278 -10.57 16.69 21.87
CA LYS A 278 -11.95 16.78 22.35
C LYS A 278 -12.03 17.36 23.76
N HIS A 279 -11.15 16.95 24.66
CA HIS A 279 -11.15 17.38 26.06
C HIS A 279 -10.44 18.73 26.31
N LYS A 280 -9.60 19.20 25.38
CA LYS A 280 -8.89 20.49 25.51
C LYS A 280 -9.83 21.68 25.30
N LYS A 281 -9.93 22.55 26.31
CA LYS A 281 -10.78 23.77 26.32
C LYS A 281 -10.01 25.08 26.13
N SER A 282 -8.74 25.11 26.52
CA SER A 282 -7.84 26.26 26.37
C SER A 282 -6.78 25.96 25.32
N MET A 283 -6.48 26.94 24.45
CA MET A 283 -5.40 26.85 23.46
C MET A 283 -4.07 27.41 24.01
N VAL A 284 -4.03 27.83 25.28
CA VAL A 284 -2.80 28.28 25.95
C VAL A 284 -1.73 27.20 25.84
N GLY A 285 -0.53 27.59 25.37
CA GLY A 285 0.60 26.69 25.12
C GLY A 285 0.59 25.95 23.78
N MET A 286 -0.38 26.19 22.89
CA MET A 286 -0.36 25.70 21.50
C MET A 286 -0.39 26.85 20.49
N SER A 287 0.46 26.75 19.47
CA SER A 287 0.55 27.72 18.39
C SER A 287 -0.51 27.47 17.32
N SER A 288 -1.46 28.40 17.15
CA SER A 288 -2.49 28.31 16.11
C SER A 288 -1.91 28.27 14.69
N LYS A 289 -0.75 28.91 14.49
CA LYS A 289 0.01 28.88 13.22
C LYS A 289 0.59 27.49 12.97
N ALA A 290 1.10 26.81 14.01
CA ALA A 290 1.59 25.44 13.87
C ALA A 290 0.46 24.46 13.55
N VAL A 291 -0.74 24.63 14.13
CA VAL A 291 -1.91 23.80 13.81
C VAL A 291 -2.33 24.00 12.35
N LEU A 292 -2.37 25.25 11.87
CA LEU A 292 -2.67 25.56 10.47
C LEU A 292 -1.61 24.97 9.51
N TRP A 293 -0.33 25.11 9.85
CA TRP A 293 0.77 24.56 9.06
C TRP A 293 0.72 23.03 8.98
N ARG A 294 0.43 22.35 10.10
CA ARG A 294 0.25 20.89 10.13
C ARG A 294 -0.90 20.45 9.24
N CYS A 295 -2.04 21.13 9.32
CA CYS A 295 -3.18 20.84 8.45
C CYS A 295 -2.84 21.01 6.96
N PHE A 296 -2.21 22.13 6.57
CA PHE A 296 -1.74 22.35 5.21
C PHE A 296 -0.78 21.26 4.75
N SER A 297 0.21 20.92 5.58
CA SER A 297 1.22 19.90 5.29
C SER A 297 0.59 18.53 5.05
N THR A 298 -0.33 18.10 5.91
CA THR A 298 -1.01 16.81 5.81
C THR A 298 -1.90 16.72 4.56
N ILE A 299 -2.60 17.81 4.20
CA ILE A 299 -3.42 17.85 2.97
C ILE A 299 -2.53 17.70 1.73
N VAL A 300 -1.41 18.42 1.67
CA VAL A 300 -0.46 18.34 0.56
C VAL A 300 0.12 16.92 0.41
N ILE A 301 0.49 16.29 1.53
CA ILE A 301 0.99 14.90 1.53
C ILE A 301 -0.10 13.93 1.06
N PHE A 302 -1.34 14.09 1.51
CA PHE A 302 -2.46 13.25 1.05
C PHE A 302 -2.71 13.37 -0.46
N LEU A 303 -2.72 14.60 -0.99
CA LEU A 303 -2.90 14.83 -2.43
C LEU A 303 -1.78 14.20 -3.27
N TYR A 304 -0.56 14.15 -2.73
CA TYR A 304 0.56 13.49 -3.37
C TYR A 304 0.47 11.97 -3.36
N LEU A 305 0.11 11.38 -2.22
CA LEU A 305 -0.14 9.94 -2.13
C LEU A 305 -1.28 9.52 -3.06
N LEU A 306 -2.27 10.39 -3.26
CA LEU A 306 -3.35 10.19 -4.22
C LEU A 306 -2.87 10.27 -5.69
N ASP A 307 -2.01 11.24 -6.04
CA ASP A 307 -1.45 11.40 -7.39
C ASP A 307 -0.52 10.25 -7.79
N GLU A 308 0.30 9.78 -6.84
CA GLU A 308 1.21 8.64 -7.02
C GLU A 308 0.51 7.27 -6.99
N GLN A 309 -0.82 7.24 -6.79
CA GLN A 309 -1.62 6.00 -6.71
C GLN A 309 -1.07 4.98 -5.69
N THR A 310 -0.68 5.45 -4.51
CA THR A 310 -0.13 4.58 -3.46
C THR A 310 -1.17 3.59 -2.91
N SER A 311 -0.68 2.53 -2.25
CA SER A 311 -1.53 1.49 -1.67
C SER A 311 -2.61 2.08 -0.74
N LEU A 312 -3.81 1.51 -0.82
CA LEU A 312 -4.97 1.95 -0.02
C LEU A 312 -4.67 1.93 1.49
N LEU A 313 -3.79 1.02 1.90
CA LEU A 313 -3.33 0.85 3.28
C LEU A 313 -2.67 2.12 3.85
N VAL A 314 -1.95 2.89 3.02
CA VAL A 314 -1.31 4.16 3.42
C VAL A 314 -2.23 5.34 3.14
N LEU A 315 -2.94 5.30 2.00
CA LEU A 315 -3.79 6.39 1.54
C LEU A 315 -4.98 6.64 2.47
N LEU A 316 -5.61 5.58 2.99
CA LEU A 316 -6.78 5.69 3.87
C LEU A 316 -6.44 6.34 5.22
N PRO A 317 -5.42 5.88 5.99
CA PRO A 317 -4.98 6.58 7.19
C PRO A 317 -4.57 8.03 6.93
N ALA A 318 -3.81 8.31 5.86
CA ALA A 318 -3.44 9.68 5.51
C ALA A 318 -4.66 10.58 5.24
N GLY A 319 -5.69 10.05 4.55
CA GLY A 319 -6.95 10.73 4.31
C GLY A 319 -7.74 11.01 5.59
N ILE A 320 -7.87 10.01 6.48
CA ILE A 320 -8.52 10.17 7.79
C ILE A 320 -7.77 11.20 8.63
N GLY A 321 -6.43 11.14 8.67
CA GLY A 321 -5.57 12.11 9.34
C GLY A 321 -5.78 13.53 8.83
N SER A 322 -5.89 13.72 7.51
CA SER A 322 -6.19 15.02 6.91
C SER A 322 -7.54 15.58 7.39
N LEU A 323 -8.59 14.75 7.45
CA LEU A 323 -9.90 15.17 7.98
C LEU A 323 -9.84 15.56 9.46
N ILE A 324 -9.07 14.81 10.26
CA ILE A 324 -8.87 15.11 11.68
C ILE A 324 -8.15 16.46 11.86
N GLU A 325 -7.12 16.74 11.07
CA GLU A 325 -6.41 18.04 11.12
C GLU A 325 -7.33 19.22 10.75
N VAL A 326 -8.18 19.06 9.73
CA VAL A 326 -9.20 20.08 9.38
C VAL A 326 -10.16 20.33 10.55
N TRP A 327 -10.58 19.27 11.24
CA TRP A 327 -11.42 19.40 12.44
C TRP A 327 -10.68 20.14 13.58
N LYS A 328 -9.39 19.87 13.79
CA LYS A 328 -8.57 20.60 14.78
C LYS A 328 -8.47 22.08 14.45
N VAL A 329 -8.23 22.44 13.19
CA VAL A 329 -8.21 23.85 12.74
C VAL A 329 -9.56 24.52 13.04
N LYS A 330 -10.68 23.90 12.66
CA LYS A 330 -12.02 24.42 12.96
C LYS A 330 -12.20 24.68 14.46
N LYS A 331 -11.70 23.78 15.31
CA LYS A 331 -11.76 23.89 16.77
C LYS A 331 -10.82 24.97 17.32
N ALA A 332 -9.58 25.03 16.83
CA ALA A 332 -8.55 25.97 17.27
C ALA A 332 -8.95 27.42 16.98
N PHE A 333 -9.50 27.69 15.79
CA PHE A 333 -9.99 29.01 15.41
C PHE A 333 -11.39 29.34 15.95
N LYS A 334 -11.99 28.45 16.75
CA LYS A 334 -13.34 28.60 17.34
C LYS A 334 -14.37 29.09 16.31
N ILE A 335 -14.34 28.52 15.10
CA ILE A 335 -15.14 29.02 13.97
C ILE A 335 -16.61 28.69 14.22
N HIS A 336 -17.40 29.72 14.54
CA HIS A 336 -18.85 29.61 14.59
C HIS A 336 -19.41 30.01 13.23
N VAL A 337 -19.87 29.02 12.45
CA VAL A 337 -20.56 29.27 11.18
C VAL A 337 -21.99 29.67 11.54
N VAL A 338 -22.28 30.96 11.47
CA VAL A 338 -23.64 31.47 11.65
C VAL A 338 -24.24 31.66 10.27
N TRP A 339 -25.30 30.90 9.99
CA TRP A 339 -26.05 31.04 8.74
C TRP A 339 -26.96 32.28 8.83
N ARG A 340 -26.67 33.32 8.04
CA ARG A 340 -27.59 34.43 7.76
C ARG A 340 -27.99 34.34 6.28
N GLY A 341 -29.10 33.66 5.99
CA GLY A 341 -29.61 33.50 4.62
C GLY A 341 -28.77 32.53 3.78
N LEU A 342 -28.36 32.93 2.57
CA LEU A 342 -27.65 32.11 1.57
C LEU A 342 -26.10 32.16 1.67
N THR A 343 -25.54 33.06 2.48
CA THR A 343 -24.09 33.21 2.62
C THR A 343 -23.65 32.83 4.04
N PRO A 344 -22.72 31.87 4.21
CA PRO A 344 -22.19 31.53 5.53
C PRO A 344 -21.31 32.67 6.06
N ALA A 345 -21.65 33.23 7.23
CA ALA A 345 -20.82 34.22 7.92
C ALA A 345 -19.93 33.51 8.94
N PHE A 346 -18.61 33.61 8.77
CA PHE A 346 -17.61 33.06 9.68
C PHE A 346 -17.36 34.04 10.83
N LEU A 347 -17.82 33.73 12.05
CA LEU A 347 -17.44 34.45 13.26
C LEU A 347 -16.21 33.77 13.89
N PHE A 348 -15.08 34.47 13.88
CA PHE A 348 -13.88 34.09 14.60
C PHE A 348 -13.99 34.55 16.06
N GLY A 349 -13.76 33.64 17.02
CA GLY A 349 -13.76 33.98 18.45
C GLY A 349 -12.63 34.94 18.82
N LYS A 350 -12.84 35.81 19.81
CA LYS A 350 -11.79 36.70 20.34
C LYS A 350 -10.66 35.87 20.97
N PHE A 351 -9.43 36.13 20.54
CA PHE A 351 -8.20 35.61 21.15
C PHE A 351 -8.00 36.24 22.53
N ASP A 352 -7.67 35.44 23.54
CA ASP A 352 -7.42 35.90 24.91
C ASP A 352 -6.04 36.62 24.97
N GLU A 353 -5.83 37.59 25.86
CA GLU A 353 -4.55 38.32 25.96
C GLU A 353 -3.34 37.41 26.25
N SER A 354 -3.58 36.28 26.95
CA SER A 354 -2.59 35.24 27.21
C SER A 354 -2.25 34.38 25.97
N GLU A 355 -3.18 34.27 25.01
CA GLU A 355 -2.93 33.62 23.71
C GLU A 355 -2.05 34.52 22.82
N LYS A 356 -2.24 35.86 22.86
CA LYS A 356 -1.36 36.81 22.15
C LYS A 356 0.09 36.80 22.64
N ARG A 357 0.31 36.73 23.97
CA ARG A 357 1.68 36.61 24.52
C ARG A 357 2.37 35.32 24.11
N THR A 358 1.61 34.23 23.95
CA THR A 358 2.16 32.95 23.45
C THR A 358 2.52 33.06 21.97
N GLU A 359 1.75 33.82 21.19
CA GLU A 359 2.04 34.10 19.78
C GLU A 359 3.30 34.94 19.57
N GLU A 360 3.64 35.82 20.53
CA GLU A 360 4.86 36.64 20.50
C GLU A 360 6.14 35.84 20.77
N TYR A 361 6.10 34.84 21.67
CA TYR A 361 7.27 33.99 21.96
C TYR A 361 7.62 33.04 20.80
N ASP A 362 6.63 32.58 20.02
CA ASP A 362 6.84 31.75 18.82
C ASP A 362 7.35 32.56 17.61
N THR A 363 7.16 33.89 17.60
CA THR A 363 7.67 34.78 16.55
C THR A 363 9.15 35.18 16.70
N LEU A 364 9.80 34.84 17.81
CA LEU A 364 11.13 35.38 18.11
C LEU A 364 12.27 34.51 17.54
N GLN A 365 12.81 35.02 16.43
CA GLN A 365 14.17 34.82 15.91
C GLN A 365 14.44 33.51 15.14
N ALA A 366 14.02 32.33 15.59
CA ALA A 366 14.40 31.08 14.93
C ALA A 366 13.72 30.87 13.56
N MET A 367 12.42 31.15 13.44
CA MET A 367 11.66 30.96 12.19
C MET A 367 12.05 31.94 11.10
N LYS A 368 12.40 33.18 11.46
CA LYS A 368 12.66 34.26 10.49
C LYS A 368 13.97 34.03 9.74
N TYR A 369 15.06 33.71 10.44
CA TYR A 369 16.34 33.37 9.81
C TYR A 369 16.26 32.05 9.04
N LEU A 370 15.56 31.06 9.59
CA LEU A 370 15.42 29.76 8.93
C LEU A 370 14.59 29.86 7.65
N SER A 371 13.53 30.67 7.65
CA SER A 371 12.71 30.92 6.46
C SER A 371 13.49 31.61 5.33
N TYR A 372 14.43 32.50 5.65
CA TYR A 372 15.25 33.21 4.66
C TYR A 372 16.21 32.27 3.90
N LEU A 373 16.69 31.21 4.55
CA LEU A 373 17.47 30.15 3.91
C LEU A 373 16.58 29.14 3.17
N LEU A 374 15.39 28.88 3.70
CA LEU A 374 14.53 27.80 3.24
C LEU A 374 13.70 28.15 2.01
N TYR A 375 13.16 29.37 1.93
CA TYR A 375 12.44 29.82 0.74
C TYR A 375 13.27 29.72 -0.55
N PRO A 376 14.53 30.20 -0.61
CA PRO A 376 15.34 30.03 -1.82
C PRO A 376 15.72 28.57 -2.09
N LEU A 377 15.87 27.73 -1.06
CA LEU A 377 16.13 26.30 -1.25
C LEU A 377 14.91 25.57 -1.86
N CYS A 378 13.70 25.85 -1.36
CA CYS A 378 12.46 25.27 -1.89
C CYS A 378 12.17 25.78 -3.31
N VAL A 379 12.37 27.06 -3.58
CA VAL A 379 12.20 27.65 -4.92
C VAL A 379 13.25 27.09 -5.88
N GLY A 380 14.52 27.02 -5.47
CA GLY A 380 15.59 26.42 -6.27
C GLY A 380 15.34 24.95 -6.58
N GLY A 381 14.87 24.18 -5.58
CA GLY A 381 14.47 22.78 -5.76
C GLY A 381 13.29 22.61 -6.73
N ALA A 382 12.27 23.48 -6.64
CA ALA A 382 11.13 23.46 -7.55
C ALA A 382 11.53 23.81 -9.00
N VAL A 383 12.42 24.80 -9.17
CA VAL A 383 12.97 25.17 -10.50
C VAL A 383 13.84 24.04 -11.06
N TYR A 384 14.70 23.43 -10.24
CA TYR A 384 15.51 22.29 -10.65
C TYR A 384 14.65 21.11 -11.09
N SER A 385 13.64 20.75 -10.27
CA SER A 385 12.65 19.73 -10.58
C SER A 385 11.94 20.01 -11.92
N LEU A 386 11.53 21.26 -12.15
CA LEU A 386 10.84 21.64 -13.39
C LEU A 386 11.71 21.49 -14.65
N VAL A 387 13.04 21.69 -14.53
CA VAL A 387 13.98 21.64 -15.66
C VAL A 387 14.47 20.22 -15.94
N PHE A 388 14.75 19.45 -14.89
CA PHE A 388 15.48 18.17 -15.02
C PHE A 388 14.61 16.93 -14.79
N VAL A 389 13.40 17.05 -14.23
CA VAL A 389 12.54 15.91 -13.91
C VAL A 389 11.30 15.90 -14.83
N LYS A 390 10.93 14.70 -15.29
CA LYS A 390 9.75 14.47 -16.13
C LYS A 390 8.50 14.34 -15.26
N TYR A 391 7.40 14.94 -15.68
CA TYR A 391 6.13 14.90 -14.96
C TYR A 391 4.97 14.59 -15.90
N LYS A 392 3.93 13.94 -15.37
CA LYS A 392 2.71 13.61 -16.13
C LYS A 392 1.91 14.86 -16.51
N SER A 393 1.93 15.89 -15.66
CA SER A 393 1.18 17.13 -15.85
C SER A 393 1.74 18.26 -14.98
N TRP A 394 1.32 19.50 -15.28
CA TRP A 394 1.57 20.66 -14.42
C TRP A 394 1.03 20.47 -12.99
N TYR A 395 -0.11 19.78 -12.85
CA TYR A 395 -0.65 19.43 -11.54
C TYR A 395 0.31 18.52 -10.75
N SER A 396 0.81 17.46 -11.38
CA SER A 396 1.74 16.53 -10.74
C SER A 396 3.05 17.22 -10.34
N TRP A 397 3.55 18.16 -11.16
CA TRP A 397 4.72 18.98 -10.82
C TRP A 397 4.47 19.91 -9.62
N ILE A 398 3.33 20.60 -9.57
CA ILE A 398 2.97 21.48 -8.44
C ILE A 398 2.88 20.67 -7.16
N ILE A 399 2.17 19.54 -7.17
CA ILE A 399 2.02 18.69 -5.99
C ILE A 399 3.38 18.14 -5.54
N ASN A 400 4.19 17.59 -6.45
CA ASN A 400 5.54 17.10 -6.13
C ASN A 400 6.43 18.21 -5.53
N SER A 401 6.40 19.41 -6.11
CA SER A 401 7.17 20.57 -5.60
C SER A 401 6.69 21.01 -4.21
N LEU A 402 5.38 21.06 -4.00
CA LEU A 402 4.78 21.42 -2.70
C LEU A 402 5.14 20.41 -1.62
N VAL A 403 5.08 19.10 -1.92
CA VAL A 403 5.40 18.02 -0.98
C VAL A 403 6.86 18.04 -0.58
N ASN A 404 7.77 18.18 -1.55
CA ASN A 404 9.20 18.29 -1.26
C ASN A 404 9.49 19.52 -0.40
N GLY A 405 8.80 20.64 -0.66
CA GLY A 405 8.80 21.80 0.21
C GLY A 405 8.33 21.45 1.63
N VAL A 406 7.11 20.91 1.77
CA VAL A 406 6.53 20.53 3.06
C VAL A 406 7.44 19.57 3.85
N TYR A 407 8.08 18.61 3.20
CA TYR A 407 9.04 17.71 3.84
C TYR A 407 10.31 18.44 4.30
N ALA A 408 10.83 19.40 3.53
CA ALA A 408 11.97 20.22 3.96
C ALA A 408 11.59 21.14 5.14
N PHE A 409 10.44 21.79 5.09
CA PHE A 409 9.91 22.61 6.19
C PHE A 409 9.63 21.77 7.44
N GLY A 410 9.05 20.58 7.29
CA GLY A 410 8.78 19.65 8.38
C GLY A 410 10.04 19.24 9.14
N PHE A 411 11.15 18.98 8.43
CA PHE A 411 12.45 18.72 9.06
C PHE A 411 12.88 19.87 9.96
N LEU A 412 12.80 21.08 9.42
CA LEU A 412 13.26 22.29 10.08
C LEU A 412 12.42 22.68 11.28
N PHE A 413 11.12 22.39 11.29
CA PHE A 413 10.27 22.62 12.45
C PHE A 413 10.50 21.63 13.61
N MET A 414 11.18 20.50 13.36
CA MET A 414 11.52 19.54 14.43
C MET A 414 12.87 19.82 15.10
N LEU A 415 13.80 20.52 14.43
CA LEU A 415 15.12 20.85 14.97
C LEU A 415 15.11 21.79 16.19
N PRO A 416 14.25 22.82 16.28
CA PRO A 416 14.20 23.71 17.44
C PRO A 416 13.98 22.96 18.75
N GLN A 417 13.15 21.92 18.75
CA GLN A 417 12.89 21.12 19.95
C GLN A 417 14.16 20.38 20.42
N LEU A 418 14.90 19.78 19.48
CA LEU A 418 16.20 19.14 19.76
C LEU A 418 17.23 20.16 20.25
N PHE A 419 17.26 21.35 19.67
CA PHE A 419 18.17 22.43 20.08
C PHE A 419 17.86 22.95 21.48
N VAL A 420 16.57 23.17 21.79
CA VAL A 420 16.12 23.61 23.12
C VAL A 420 16.46 22.55 24.17
N ASN A 421 16.25 21.27 23.90
CA ASN A 421 16.68 20.18 24.78
C ASN A 421 18.19 20.23 25.06
N TYR A 422 18.99 20.45 24.02
CA TYR A 422 20.44 20.55 24.13
C TYR A 422 20.91 21.78 24.92
N LYS A 423 20.27 22.95 24.70
CA LYS A 423 20.61 24.22 25.34
C LYS A 423 20.21 24.23 26.81
N LEU A 424 19.02 23.74 27.13
CA LEU A 424 18.49 23.70 28.50
C LEU A 424 18.98 22.50 29.31
N LYS A 425 19.66 21.54 28.67
CA LYS A 425 20.14 20.29 29.29
C LYS A 425 19.01 19.55 30.02
N SER A 426 17.79 19.61 29.49
CA SER A 426 16.60 18.94 30.03
C SER A 426 15.66 18.50 28.91
N VAL A 427 14.82 17.49 29.15
CA VAL A 427 13.80 17.01 28.20
C VAL A 427 12.41 17.13 28.80
N ALA A 428 11.45 17.66 28.05
CA ALA A 428 10.07 17.82 28.52
C ALA A 428 9.45 16.44 28.80
N HIS A 429 8.70 16.35 29.90
CA HIS A 429 7.97 15.14 30.19
C HIS A 429 6.90 14.84 29.12
N LEU A 430 7.07 13.72 28.41
CA LEU A 430 6.08 13.18 27.48
C LEU A 430 5.31 12.05 28.16
N PRO A 431 3.96 12.03 28.14
CA PRO A 431 3.19 10.92 28.67
C PRO A 431 3.62 9.58 28.05
N TRP A 432 3.80 8.54 28.87
CA TRP A 432 4.31 7.23 28.42
C TRP A 432 3.49 6.65 27.25
N LYS A 433 2.17 6.83 27.26
CA LYS A 433 1.29 6.37 26.17
C LYS A 433 1.61 7.04 24.83
N ALA A 434 1.70 8.37 24.80
CA ALA A 434 2.03 9.12 23.59
C ALA A 434 3.44 8.82 23.10
N PHE A 435 4.39 8.62 24.02
CA PHE A 435 5.75 8.24 23.71
C PHE A 435 5.81 6.87 23.04
N MET A 436 5.07 5.91 23.60
CA MET A 436 5.02 4.54 23.07
C MET A 436 4.36 4.47 21.69
N TYR A 437 3.28 5.21 21.46
CA TYR A 437 2.67 5.30 20.13
C TYR A 437 3.62 5.91 19.11
N LYS A 438 4.35 6.97 19.47
CA LYS A 438 5.36 7.57 18.59
C LYS A 438 6.47 6.58 18.23
N ALA A 439 6.96 5.81 19.21
CA ALA A 439 8.00 4.81 19.01
C ALA A 439 7.57 3.66 18.10
N PHE A 440 6.35 3.14 18.30
CA PHE A 440 5.84 2.04 17.49
C PHE A 440 5.49 2.47 16.06
N ASN A 441 4.93 3.67 15.86
CA ASN A 441 4.67 4.18 14.52
C ASN A 441 5.97 4.30 13.71
N THR A 442 7.00 4.94 14.29
CA THR A 442 8.35 5.01 13.72
C THR A 442 8.90 3.64 13.30
N PHE A 443 8.89 2.66 14.21
CA PHE A 443 9.44 1.35 13.91
C PHE A 443 8.67 0.60 12.81
N ILE A 444 7.35 0.69 12.81
CA ILE A 444 6.50 -0.01 11.85
C ILE A 444 6.55 0.67 10.48
N ASP A 445 6.61 2.00 10.41
CA ASP A 445 6.69 2.76 9.17
C ASP A 445 8.00 2.47 8.42
N ASP A 446 9.12 2.30 9.13
CA ASP A 446 10.41 1.88 8.56
C ASP A 446 10.32 0.48 7.95
N VAL A 447 9.81 -0.51 8.71
CA VAL A 447 9.62 -1.89 8.21
C VAL A 447 8.68 -1.89 7.00
N PHE A 448 7.64 -1.07 7.03
CA PHE A 448 6.67 -0.92 5.96
C PHE A 448 7.28 -0.33 4.68
N ALA A 449 8.11 0.71 4.82
CA ALA A 449 8.80 1.35 3.70
C ALA A 449 9.72 0.40 2.93
N PHE A 450 10.19 -0.69 3.56
CA PHE A 450 10.96 -1.74 2.88
C PHE A 450 10.10 -2.81 2.20
N ILE A 451 8.90 -3.07 2.72
CA ILE A 451 8.02 -4.16 2.26
C ILE A 451 7.06 -3.68 1.18
N ILE A 452 6.47 -2.49 1.34
CA ILE A 452 5.45 -1.95 0.43
C ILE A 452 6.00 -0.78 -0.36
N THR A 453 5.61 -0.71 -1.63
CA THR A 453 6.01 0.32 -2.58
C THR A 453 5.43 1.68 -2.18
N MET A 454 6.23 2.46 -1.46
CA MET A 454 5.94 3.86 -1.16
C MET A 454 6.81 4.78 -2.02
N PRO A 455 6.33 6.00 -2.36
CA PRO A 455 7.14 6.98 -3.06
C PRO A 455 8.39 7.34 -2.24
N THR A 456 9.53 7.49 -2.92
CA THR A 456 10.83 7.70 -2.28
C THR A 456 10.88 8.94 -1.38
N SER A 457 10.20 10.02 -1.78
CA SER A 457 10.09 11.25 -0.97
C SER A 457 9.36 11.03 0.35
N HIS A 458 8.28 10.23 0.34
CA HIS A 458 7.53 9.87 1.55
C HIS A 458 8.38 8.95 2.45
N ARG A 459 9.08 7.97 1.87
CA ARG A 459 9.99 7.08 2.62
C ARG A 459 11.10 7.87 3.32
N LEU A 460 11.67 8.84 2.62
CA LEU A 460 12.71 9.72 3.20
C LEU A 460 12.14 10.59 4.33
N ALA A 461 10.89 11.03 4.22
CA ALA A 461 10.21 11.80 5.27
C ALA A 461 9.92 10.96 6.53
N CYS A 462 9.52 9.69 6.38
CA CYS A 462 9.39 8.75 7.50
C CYS A 462 10.75 8.52 8.17
N PHE A 463 11.76 8.11 7.39
CA PHE A 463 13.12 7.87 7.89
C PHE A 463 13.72 9.08 8.64
N ARG A 464 13.41 10.30 8.18
CA ARG A 464 13.77 11.56 8.85
C ARG A 464 13.14 11.65 10.25
N ASP A 465 11.84 11.38 10.36
CA ASP A 465 11.12 11.42 11.64
C ASP A 465 11.72 10.40 12.63
N ASP A 466 12.17 9.27 12.10
CA ASP A 466 12.79 8.20 12.87
C ASP A 466 14.19 8.59 13.37
N LEU A 467 15.02 9.19 12.51
CA LEU A 467 16.32 9.75 12.91
C LEU A 467 16.16 10.81 14.00
N VAL A 468 15.20 11.73 13.85
CA VAL A 468 14.90 12.77 14.84
C VAL A 468 14.45 12.13 16.16
N PHE A 469 13.63 11.08 16.09
CA PHE A 469 13.18 10.34 17.26
C PHE A 469 14.34 9.64 17.99
N LEU A 470 15.27 9.02 17.28
CA LEU A 470 16.47 8.41 17.87
C LEU A 470 17.36 9.45 18.58
N VAL A 471 17.57 10.63 17.97
CA VAL A 471 18.32 11.72 18.63
C VAL A 471 17.58 12.20 19.88
N TYR A 472 16.25 12.28 19.83
CA TYR A 472 15.44 12.61 21.01
C TYR A 472 15.59 11.56 22.13
N LEU A 473 15.60 10.25 21.80
CA LEU A 473 15.86 9.19 22.78
C LEU A 473 17.24 9.33 23.42
N TYR A 474 18.26 9.62 22.60
CA TYR A 474 19.61 9.87 23.08
C TYR A 474 19.67 11.06 24.04
N GLN A 475 19.00 12.18 23.70
CA GLN A 475 18.90 13.34 24.59
C GLN A 475 18.17 13.02 25.89
N ARG A 476 17.12 12.21 25.85
CA ARG A 476 16.37 11.79 27.04
C ARG A 476 17.20 10.88 27.95
N TRP A 477 18.11 10.10 27.37
CA TRP A 477 19.06 9.30 28.14
C TRP A 477 20.13 10.16 28.81
N LEU A 478 20.60 11.21 28.13
CA LEU A 478 21.66 12.09 28.63
C LEU A 478 21.17 13.17 29.61
N TYR A 479 19.96 13.69 29.43
CA TYR A 479 19.42 14.83 30.19
C TYR A 479 18.24 14.45 31.07
N PRO A 480 18.11 15.04 32.28
CA PRO A 480 16.98 14.79 33.16
C PRO A 480 15.65 15.26 32.55
N VAL A 481 14.58 14.54 32.91
CA VAL A 481 13.21 14.86 32.45
C VAL A 481 12.61 15.96 33.33
N ASP A 482 12.33 17.11 32.72
CA ASP A 482 11.70 18.24 33.37
C ASP A 482 10.16 18.16 33.24
N LYS A 483 9.49 18.10 34.38
CA LYS A 483 8.03 17.96 34.51
C LYS A 483 7.30 19.30 34.44
N THR A 484 7.98 20.39 34.74
CA THR A 484 7.42 21.75 34.72
C THR A 484 7.31 22.29 33.30
N ARG A 485 8.13 21.77 32.38
CA ARG A 485 8.22 22.24 31.00
C ARG A 485 7.06 21.76 30.15
N VAL A 486 6.52 22.69 29.37
CA VAL A 486 5.48 22.42 28.36
C VAL A 486 6.08 21.53 27.26
N ASN A 487 5.45 20.40 26.98
CA ASN A 487 5.86 19.48 25.91
C ASN A 487 5.33 19.92 24.53
N GLU A 488 5.68 19.17 23.48
CA GLU A 488 5.28 19.43 22.08
C GLU A 488 3.76 19.48 21.83
N TYR A 489 2.96 19.04 22.81
CA TYR A 489 1.49 19.07 22.77
C TYR A 489 0.89 20.22 23.59
N GLY A 490 1.73 21.12 24.11
CA GLY A 490 1.28 22.23 24.94
C GLY A 490 0.82 21.80 26.33
N VAL A 491 1.47 20.79 26.94
CA VAL A 491 1.12 20.28 28.28
C VAL A 491 2.36 20.21 29.18
N SER A 492 2.30 20.80 30.38
CA SER A 492 3.25 20.53 31.47
C SER A 492 2.61 19.56 32.50
N TYR A 493 3.41 18.76 33.19
CA TYR A 493 2.90 17.74 34.11
C TYR A 493 2.33 18.35 35.41
N ASP A 494 2.79 19.55 35.79
CA ASP A 494 2.38 20.23 37.03
C ASP A 494 1.09 21.07 36.88
N GLU A 495 0.59 21.27 35.66
CA GLU A 495 -0.76 21.81 35.43
C GLU A 495 -1.83 20.73 35.64
N LYS A 496 -2.02 20.27 36.89
CA LYS A 496 -3.27 19.60 37.24
C LYS A 496 -4.42 20.62 37.17
N PRO A 497 -5.59 20.24 36.62
CA PRO A 497 -6.74 21.14 36.59
C PRO A 497 -7.14 21.52 38.02
N LYS A 498 -7.40 22.81 38.28
CA LYS A 498 -8.07 23.25 39.50
C LYS A 498 -9.34 22.42 39.67
N GLY A 499 -9.30 21.47 40.59
CA GLY A 499 -10.46 20.70 41.01
C GLY A 499 -11.55 21.67 41.45
N LYS A 500 -12.79 21.36 41.10
CA LYS A 500 -13.96 22.08 41.59
C LYS A 500 -13.84 22.17 43.11
N SER A 501 -13.85 23.39 43.66
CA SER A 501 -14.20 23.59 45.05
C SER A 501 -15.59 23.01 45.23
N HIS A 502 -15.69 21.92 45.99
CA HIS A 502 -16.93 21.59 46.67
C HIS A 502 -17.26 22.82 47.53
N LYS A 503 -18.43 23.42 47.27
CA LYS A 503 -19.13 24.21 48.28
C LYS A 503 -19.95 23.20 49.07
N ASP A 504 -19.68 23.16 50.37
CA ASP A 504 -20.47 22.44 51.37
C ASP A 504 -21.94 22.86 51.35
#